data_AF-A0A3A8YUI3-F1
#
_entry.id   AF-A0A3A8YUI3-F1
#
_cell.length_a   1.000
_cell.length_b   1.000
_cell.length_c   1.000
_cell.angle_alpha   90.00
_cell.angle_beta   90.00
_cell.angle_gamma   90.00
#
_symmetry.space_group_name_H-M   'P 1'
#
loop_
_entity.id
_entity.type
_entity.pdbx_description
1 polymer ?
#
loop_
_entity_poly.entity_id
_entity_poly.type
_entity_poly.pdbx_seq_one_letter_code
_entity_poly.pdbx_strand_id
1 'polypeptide(L)'
;MVFCLQSNKLYVFYAFFIRLERRFRMAVQTFTQEEIAKNLKRIRKERKLNQKQLAALLDKSERTIQNYEAGETDFSISMLKDIAIALDIDWRELIGERIEIPIASQSEMDKYRIDNFGDIVSLLFKLQETYDVTMGLQVAKPPEDMEWKAGISIDGKGNGKYDADFCLFLENWRDKLDMLCHNLLSMEGYREWQRKTVAYYSSGAVTPLQGHPDMELCVLESGEHSYRWKNPNDDKKEN
;
A
#
# COMPACT_ATOMS: atom_id res chain seq x y z
N MET A 1 45.20 10.31 17.80
CA MET A 1 43.83 10.82 17.93
C MET A 1 43.07 10.33 16.70
N VAL A 2 42.65 9.07 16.70
CA VAL A 2 41.97 8.45 15.56
C VAL A 2 40.92 7.47 16.08
N PHE A 3 39.80 7.46 15.37
CA PHE A 3 38.66 6.53 15.41
C PHE A 3 37.70 6.64 16.60
N CYS A 4 36.46 7.04 16.31
CA CYS A 4 35.36 6.10 16.09
C CYS A 4 34.03 6.74 16.51
N LEU A 5 33.36 7.44 15.59
CA LEU A 5 31.93 7.75 15.72
C LEU A 5 31.33 7.85 14.31
N GLN A 6 30.89 6.71 13.78
CA GLN A 6 29.70 6.59 12.90
C GLN A 6 29.48 5.11 12.54
N SER A 7 28.88 4.36 13.45
CA SER A 7 28.40 2.98 13.20
C SER A 7 27.13 2.69 13.99
N ASN A 8 26.12 3.57 13.88
CA ASN A 8 24.83 3.34 14.55
C ASN A 8 23.59 3.58 13.68
N LYS A 9 23.74 3.84 12.36
CA LYS A 9 22.60 4.02 11.45
C LYS A 9 22.22 2.75 10.65
N LEU A 10 23.09 1.74 10.62
CA LEU A 10 22.87 0.51 9.83
C LEU A 10 22.07 -0.59 10.60
N TYR A 11 22.16 -0.62 11.94
CA TYR A 11 21.52 -1.66 12.76
C TYR A 11 20.00 -1.51 12.89
N VAL A 12 19.48 -0.29 12.83
CA VAL A 12 18.03 -0.03 12.98
C VAL A 12 17.24 -0.50 11.75
N PHE A 13 17.82 -0.37 10.55
CA PHE A 13 17.20 -0.84 9.31
C PHE A 13 17.21 -2.37 9.17
N TYR A 14 18.28 -3.03 9.62
CA TYR A 14 18.38 -4.50 9.57
C TYR A 14 17.39 -5.19 10.53
N ALA A 15 17.17 -4.61 11.72
CA ALA A 15 16.16 -5.10 12.66
C ALA A 15 14.72 -4.89 12.16
N PHE A 16 14.49 -3.84 11.35
CA PHE A 16 13.18 -3.55 10.75
C PHE A 16 12.86 -4.53 9.61
N PHE A 17 13.84 -4.87 8.77
CA PHE A 17 13.67 -5.76 7.62
C PHE A 17 13.49 -7.23 8.02
N ILE A 18 14.27 -7.74 8.98
CA ILE A 18 14.16 -9.15 9.44
C ILE A 18 12.89 -9.40 10.29
N ARG A 19 12.33 -8.36 10.94
CA ARG A 19 11.13 -8.50 11.78
C ARG A 19 9.82 -8.40 10.97
N LEU A 20 9.84 -7.77 9.80
CA LEU A 20 8.69 -7.68 8.89
C LEU A 20 8.38 -9.02 8.22
N GLU A 21 9.42 -9.76 7.78
CA GLU A 21 9.23 -11.07 7.15
C GLU A 21 8.71 -12.14 8.12
N ARG A 22 9.06 -12.07 9.42
CA ARG A 22 8.52 -13.00 10.43
C ARG A 22 7.09 -12.69 10.87
N ARG A 23 6.57 -11.49 10.62
CA ARG A 23 5.17 -11.13 10.90
C ARG A 23 4.24 -11.25 9.71
N PHE A 24 4.76 -11.35 8.48
CA PHE A 24 3.94 -11.68 7.30
C PHE A 24 3.27 -13.07 7.40
N ARG A 25 3.69 -13.90 8.37
CA ARG A 25 3.08 -15.21 8.64
C ARG A 25 1.99 -15.21 9.73
N MET A 26 1.60 -14.07 10.31
CA MET A 26 0.64 -14.02 11.43
C MET A 26 -0.37 -12.85 11.33
N ALA A 27 -0.94 -12.63 10.14
CA ALA A 27 -2.13 -11.80 9.96
C ALA A 27 -3.01 -12.27 8.78
N VAL A 28 -3.08 -13.59 8.55
CA VAL A 28 -4.23 -14.14 7.83
C VAL A 28 -5.39 -14.04 8.81
N GLN A 29 -6.33 -13.12 8.56
CA GLN A 29 -7.64 -13.21 9.19
C GLN A 29 -8.17 -14.62 8.85
N THR A 30 -8.24 -15.49 9.84
CA THR A 30 -8.89 -16.78 9.68
C THR A 30 -10.39 -16.50 9.61
N PHE A 31 -10.90 -16.29 8.41
CA PHE A 31 -12.33 -16.15 8.16
C PHE A 31 -13.05 -17.42 8.63
N THR A 32 -14.10 -17.25 9.41
CA THR A 32 -14.85 -18.40 9.94
C THR A 32 -15.82 -18.92 8.88
N GLN A 33 -16.07 -20.24 8.89
CA GLN A 33 -17.03 -20.86 7.97
C GLN A 33 -18.44 -20.25 8.10
N GLU A 34 -18.79 -19.79 9.30
CA GLU A 34 -20.05 -19.10 9.58
C GLU A 34 -20.15 -17.73 8.88
N GLU A 35 -19.06 -16.98 8.79
CA GLU A 35 -19.03 -15.68 8.10
C GLU A 35 -19.20 -15.86 6.59
N ILE A 36 -18.53 -16.85 6.02
CA ILE A 36 -18.67 -17.21 4.60
C ILE A 36 -20.11 -17.62 4.30
N ALA A 37 -20.72 -18.46 5.13
CA ALA A 37 -22.10 -18.89 5.01
C ALA A 37 -23.09 -17.70 5.05
N LYS A 38 -22.88 -16.77 5.98
CA LYS A 38 -23.69 -15.53 6.08
C LYS A 38 -23.54 -14.65 4.83
N ASN A 39 -22.32 -14.49 4.33
CA ASN A 39 -22.03 -13.70 3.13
C ASN A 39 -22.66 -14.32 1.88
N LEU A 40 -22.53 -15.63 1.69
CA LEU A 40 -23.19 -16.36 0.60
C LEU A 40 -24.70 -16.12 0.60
N LYS A 41 -25.34 -16.26 1.76
CA LYS A 41 -26.78 -16.03 1.92
C LYS A 41 -27.19 -14.60 1.60
N ARG A 42 -26.38 -13.62 2.03
CA ARG A 42 -26.60 -12.20 1.74
C ARG A 42 -26.51 -11.94 0.24
N ILE A 43 -25.43 -12.35 -0.42
CA ILE A 43 -25.18 -12.09 -1.85
C ILE A 43 -26.24 -12.77 -2.73
N ARG A 44 -26.63 -14.01 -2.40
CA ARG A 44 -27.72 -14.69 -3.12
C ARG A 44 -29.02 -13.87 -3.09
N LYS A 45 -29.37 -13.32 -1.92
CA LYS A 45 -30.57 -12.49 -1.76
C LYS A 45 -30.45 -11.16 -2.51
N GLU A 46 -29.29 -10.53 -2.51
CA GLU A 46 -29.03 -9.30 -3.28
C GLU A 46 -29.19 -9.53 -4.78
N ARG A 47 -28.77 -10.69 -5.29
CA ARG A 47 -29.00 -11.11 -6.68
C ARG A 47 -30.42 -11.64 -6.95
N LYS A 48 -31.33 -11.54 -5.97
CA LYS A 48 -32.74 -11.96 -6.06
C LYS A 48 -32.92 -13.43 -6.45
N LEU A 49 -31.96 -14.28 -6.08
CA LEU A 49 -32.03 -15.73 -6.33
C LEU A 49 -32.65 -16.44 -5.12
N ASN A 50 -33.48 -17.44 -5.37
CA ASN A 50 -33.89 -18.41 -4.34
C ASN A 50 -32.86 -19.56 -4.23
N GLN A 51 -32.93 -20.37 -3.17
CA GLN A 51 -31.97 -21.46 -2.93
C GLN A 51 -31.97 -22.50 -4.06
N LYS A 52 -33.15 -22.81 -4.61
CA LYS A 52 -33.30 -23.74 -5.75
C LYS A 52 -32.65 -23.23 -7.04
N GLN A 53 -32.72 -21.92 -7.29
CA GLN A 53 -32.09 -21.28 -8.45
C GLN A 53 -30.57 -21.29 -8.32
N LEU A 54 -30.02 -20.98 -7.13
CA LEU A 54 -28.58 -21.08 -6.90
C LEU A 54 -28.10 -22.54 -7.00
N ALA A 55 -28.89 -23.48 -6.50
CA ALA A 55 -28.59 -24.91 -6.60
C ALA A 55 -28.48 -25.37 -8.06
N ALA A 56 -29.38 -24.90 -8.93
CA ALA A 56 -29.33 -25.18 -10.36
C ALA A 56 -28.08 -24.59 -11.05
N LEU A 57 -27.64 -23.38 -10.66
CA LEU A 57 -26.44 -22.75 -11.20
C LEU A 57 -25.14 -23.48 -10.81
N LEU A 58 -25.12 -24.11 -9.64
CA LEU A 58 -23.96 -24.83 -9.12
C LEU A 58 -23.98 -26.33 -9.41
N ASP A 59 -25.01 -26.81 -10.12
CA ASP A 59 -25.27 -28.24 -10.30
C ASP A 59 -25.26 -29.01 -8.97
N LYS A 60 -26.00 -28.48 -7.98
CA LYS A 60 -26.17 -29.03 -6.62
C LYS A 60 -27.64 -29.18 -6.24
N SER A 61 -27.89 -29.89 -5.14
CA SER A 61 -29.22 -29.97 -4.55
C SER A 61 -29.55 -28.72 -3.73
N GLU A 62 -30.84 -28.38 -3.61
CA GLU A 62 -31.29 -27.28 -2.74
C GLU A 62 -30.84 -27.47 -1.29
N ARG A 63 -30.87 -28.71 -0.79
CA ARG A 63 -30.40 -29.09 0.54
C ARG A 63 -28.91 -28.78 0.74
N THR A 64 -28.10 -28.97 -0.30
CA THR A 64 -26.68 -28.63 -0.27
C THR A 64 -26.47 -27.13 -0.08
N ILE A 65 -27.24 -26.29 -0.78
CA ILE A 65 -27.19 -24.83 -0.60
C ILE A 65 -27.68 -24.40 0.79
N GLN A 66 -28.69 -25.08 1.34
CA GLN A 66 -29.13 -24.84 2.73
C GLN A 66 -28.01 -25.12 3.74
N ASN A 67 -27.29 -26.23 3.58
CA ASN A 67 -26.14 -26.56 4.44
C ASN A 67 -25.02 -25.52 4.31
N TYR A 68 -24.76 -25.02 3.10
CA TYR A 68 -23.78 -23.95 2.87
C TYR A 68 -24.19 -22.68 3.62
N GLU A 69 -25.45 -22.25 3.52
CA GLU A 69 -25.95 -21.04 4.18
C GLU A 69 -26.14 -21.19 5.69
N ALA A 70 -26.20 -22.42 6.20
CA ALA A 70 -26.26 -22.74 7.63
C ALA A 70 -24.87 -22.82 8.28
N GLY A 71 -23.78 -22.81 7.49
CA GLY A 71 -22.41 -22.96 8.00
C GLY A 71 -22.05 -24.40 8.37
N GLU A 72 -22.84 -25.38 7.92
CA GLU A 72 -22.65 -26.80 8.19
C GLU A 72 -21.64 -27.46 7.23
N THR A 73 -21.04 -26.68 6.32
CA THR A 73 -20.06 -27.14 5.33
C THR A 73 -18.77 -26.34 5.45
N ASP A 74 -17.65 -27.03 5.37
CA ASP A 74 -16.33 -26.42 5.30
C ASP A 74 -16.03 -25.98 3.85
N PHE A 75 -15.82 -24.68 3.63
CA PHE A 75 -15.61 -24.11 2.32
C PHE A 75 -14.14 -24.26 1.89
N SER A 76 -13.89 -25.06 0.85
CA SER A 76 -12.58 -25.08 0.18
C SER A 76 -12.44 -23.91 -0.81
N ILE A 77 -11.19 -23.52 -1.10
CA ILE A 77 -10.91 -22.41 -2.04
C ILE A 77 -11.50 -22.68 -3.43
N SER A 78 -11.45 -23.93 -3.92
CA SER A 78 -12.05 -24.30 -5.21
C SER A 78 -13.56 -24.10 -5.20
N MET A 79 -14.22 -24.55 -4.13
CA MET A 79 -15.66 -24.39 -3.96
C MET A 79 -16.08 -22.92 -3.90
N LEU A 80 -15.31 -22.06 -3.23
CA LEU A 80 -15.56 -20.62 -3.21
C LEU A 80 -15.47 -20.00 -4.60
N LYS A 81 -14.50 -20.42 -5.42
CA LYS A 81 -14.37 -19.94 -6.80
C LYS A 81 -15.54 -20.39 -7.68
N ASP A 82 -15.99 -21.63 -7.53
CA ASP A 82 -17.13 -22.14 -8.28
C ASP A 82 -18.43 -21.38 -7.92
N ILE A 83 -18.63 -21.12 -6.62
CA ILE A 83 -19.73 -20.28 -6.12
C ILE A 83 -19.64 -18.86 -6.67
N ALA A 84 -18.44 -18.28 -6.70
CA ALA A 84 -18.22 -16.94 -7.20
C ALA A 84 -18.52 -16.82 -8.70
N ILE A 85 -18.11 -17.81 -9.50
CA ILE A 85 -18.43 -17.88 -10.94
C ILE A 85 -19.94 -18.00 -11.14
N ALA A 86 -20.62 -18.87 -10.40
CA ALA A 86 -22.07 -19.05 -10.51
C ALA A 86 -22.86 -17.79 -10.10
N LEU A 87 -22.33 -17.03 -9.15
CA LEU A 87 -22.92 -15.77 -8.70
C LEU A 87 -22.42 -14.56 -9.47
N ASP A 88 -21.46 -14.71 -10.41
CA ASP A 88 -20.85 -13.62 -11.17
C ASP A 88 -20.28 -12.50 -10.27
N ILE A 89 -19.53 -12.90 -9.24
CA ILE A 89 -18.84 -12.05 -8.25
C ILE A 89 -17.36 -12.40 -8.15
N ASP A 90 -16.57 -11.56 -7.47
CA ASP A 90 -15.24 -11.98 -7.02
C ASP A 90 -15.37 -12.90 -5.78
N TRP A 91 -14.63 -14.01 -5.74
CA TRP A 91 -14.66 -14.95 -4.61
C TRP A 91 -14.24 -14.31 -3.28
N ARG A 92 -13.51 -13.19 -3.34
CA ARG A 92 -13.15 -12.34 -2.19
C ARG A 92 -14.38 -11.76 -1.48
N GLU A 93 -15.47 -11.52 -2.20
CA GLU A 93 -16.72 -11.03 -1.59
C GLU A 93 -17.38 -12.07 -0.66
N LEU A 94 -17.13 -13.36 -0.90
CA LEU A 94 -17.64 -14.45 -0.04
C LEU A 94 -16.91 -14.50 1.30
N ILE A 95 -15.61 -14.20 1.30
CA ILE A 95 -14.79 -14.13 2.53
C ILE A 95 -14.89 -12.77 3.24
N GLY A 96 -15.71 -11.84 2.74
CA GLY A 96 -15.97 -10.55 3.40
C GLY A 96 -14.98 -9.45 3.05
N GLU A 97 -14.07 -9.67 2.10
CA GLU A 97 -13.42 -8.56 1.40
C GLU A 97 -14.46 -7.88 0.53
N ARG A 98 -15.09 -6.83 1.06
CA ARG A 98 -15.90 -5.92 0.26
C ARG A 98 -15.02 -5.36 -0.85
N ILE A 99 -15.18 -5.88 -2.07
CA ILE A 99 -14.93 -5.07 -3.25
C ILE A 99 -16.16 -4.19 -3.38
N GLU A 100 -16.09 -2.99 -2.82
CA GLU A 100 -17.08 -1.97 -3.12
C GLU A 100 -17.02 -1.71 -4.63
N ILE A 101 -18.01 -2.22 -5.36
CA ILE A 101 -18.30 -1.73 -6.71
C ILE A 101 -18.60 -0.24 -6.52
N PRO A 102 -17.83 0.69 -7.12
CA PRO A 102 -17.94 2.10 -6.81
C PRO A 102 -19.21 2.67 -7.45
N ILE A 103 -20.33 2.58 -6.73
CA ILE A 103 -21.48 3.44 -6.95
C ILE A 103 -21.29 4.64 -6.02
N ALA A 104 -20.66 5.68 -6.56
CA ALA A 104 -20.76 7.07 -6.13
C ALA A 104 -20.88 7.32 -4.61
N SER A 105 -19.82 7.02 -3.85
CA SER A 105 -19.47 7.80 -2.66
C SER A 105 -17.98 7.64 -2.40
N GLN A 106 -17.18 8.55 -2.96
CA GLN A 106 -15.75 8.63 -2.68
C GLN A 106 -15.55 8.86 -1.17
N SER A 107 -15.13 7.82 -0.46
CA SER A 107 -14.22 8.06 0.64
C SER A 107 -12.93 8.54 -0.02
N GLU A 108 -12.42 9.73 0.34
CA GLU A 108 -11.20 10.27 -0.28
C GLU A 108 -9.98 9.35 -0.11
N MET A 109 -10.10 8.36 0.78
CA MET A 109 -9.10 7.33 1.07
C MET A 109 -9.05 6.20 0.02
N ASP A 110 -10.10 6.00 -0.77
CA ASP A 110 -10.16 4.96 -1.83
C ASP A 110 -9.63 5.42 -3.19
N LYS A 111 -9.21 6.69 -3.32
CA LYS A 111 -8.68 7.24 -4.57
C LYS A 111 -7.44 6.48 -5.08
N TYR A 112 -6.71 5.83 -4.19
CA TYR A 112 -5.44 5.15 -4.47
C TYR A 112 -5.46 3.70 -3.99
N ARG A 113 -6.47 2.92 -4.35
CA ARG A 113 -6.46 1.47 -4.12
C ARG A 113 -5.26 0.84 -4.83
N ILE A 114 -4.45 0.07 -4.09
CA ILE A 114 -3.28 -0.65 -4.58
C ILE A 114 -3.63 -2.14 -4.56
N ASP A 115 -3.89 -2.73 -5.72
CA ASP A 115 -4.24 -4.14 -5.86
C ASP A 115 -3.07 -4.98 -6.35
N ASN A 116 -2.18 -4.39 -7.14
CA ASN A 116 -1.09 -5.08 -7.81
C ASN A 116 0.20 -4.25 -7.82
N PHE A 117 1.31 -4.89 -8.22
CA PHE A 117 2.60 -4.24 -8.28
C PHE A 117 2.66 -3.08 -9.29
N GLY A 118 1.89 -3.16 -10.38
CA GLY A 118 1.73 -2.08 -11.35
C GLY A 118 1.13 -0.80 -10.75
N ASP A 119 0.25 -0.92 -9.75
CA ASP A 119 -0.30 0.25 -9.05
C ASP A 119 0.77 0.95 -8.22
N ILE A 120 1.66 0.17 -7.57
CA ILE A 120 2.82 0.69 -6.84
C ILE A 120 3.75 1.43 -7.81
N VAL A 121 4.10 0.80 -8.93
CA VAL A 121 4.95 1.42 -9.96
C VAL A 121 4.31 2.69 -10.53
N SER A 122 2.98 2.69 -10.72
CA SER A 122 2.24 3.86 -11.21
C SER A 122 2.25 5.02 -10.21
N LEU A 123 2.19 4.75 -8.90
CA LEU A 123 2.36 5.77 -7.87
C LEU A 123 3.76 6.38 -7.91
N LEU A 124 4.80 5.55 -8.13
CA LEU A 124 6.17 6.03 -8.26
C LEU A 124 6.36 6.94 -9.48
N PHE A 125 5.75 6.60 -10.62
CA PHE A 125 5.75 7.49 -11.80
C PHE A 125 5.03 8.81 -11.53
N LYS A 126 3.87 8.78 -10.86
CA LYS A 126 3.13 10.00 -10.51
C LYS A 126 3.89 10.91 -9.56
N LEU A 127 4.71 10.36 -8.66
CA LEU A 127 5.57 11.16 -7.80
C LEU A 127 6.60 11.99 -8.59
N GLN A 128 6.96 11.58 -9.81
CA GLN A 128 7.87 12.32 -10.69
C GLN A 128 7.17 13.43 -11.49
N GLU A 129 5.84 13.51 -11.48
CA GLU A 129 5.08 14.50 -12.26
C GLU A 129 4.98 15.87 -11.56
N THR A 130 5.85 16.14 -10.57
CA THR A 130 5.90 17.41 -9.83
C THR A 130 7.34 17.85 -9.59
N TYR A 131 7.57 19.16 -9.65
CA TYR A 131 8.85 19.78 -9.27
C TYR A 131 8.94 20.07 -7.75
N ASP A 132 7.83 19.89 -7.03
CA ASP A 132 7.76 20.27 -5.62
C ASP A 132 8.39 19.24 -4.68
N VAL A 133 8.70 18.04 -5.18
CA VAL A 133 9.42 16.98 -4.45
C VAL A 133 10.59 16.52 -5.30
N THR A 134 11.81 16.69 -4.80
CA THR A 134 13.02 16.37 -5.53
C THR A 134 13.42 14.92 -5.27
N MET A 135 12.70 13.99 -5.91
CA MET A 135 12.96 12.56 -5.77
C MET A 135 14.26 12.15 -6.46
N GLY A 136 15.12 11.41 -5.76
CA GLY A 136 16.29 10.72 -6.29
C GLY A 136 16.12 9.20 -6.15
N LEU A 137 16.66 8.45 -7.12
CA LEU A 137 16.65 6.98 -7.11
C LEU A 137 18.05 6.46 -6.82
N GLN A 138 18.18 5.59 -5.83
CA GLN A 138 19.44 4.97 -5.43
C GLN A 138 19.33 3.46 -5.61
N VAL A 139 20.24 2.88 -6.40
CA VAL A 139 20.33 1.43 -6.59
C VAL A 139 21.77 1.01 -6.39
N ALA A 140 22.03 0.29 -5.30
CA ALA A 140 23.32 -0.33 -5.04
C ALA A 140 23.25 -1.79 -5.49
N LYS A 141 23.86 -2.11 -6.65
CA LYS A 141 24.01 -3.49 -7.11
C LYS A 141 25.29 -4.07 -6.48
N PRO A 142 25.18 -5.06 -5.58
CA PRO A 142 26.34 -5.61 -4.90
C PRO A 142 27.17 -6.53 -5.81
N PRO A 143 28.48 -6.70 -5.55
CA PRO A 143 29.21 -7.92 -5.91
C PRO A 143 28.57 -9.13 -5.22
N GLU A 144 28.71 -10.33 -5.79
CA GLU A 144 27.88 -11.55 -5.62
C GLU A 144 27.41 -11.97 -4.19
N ASP A 145 27.96 -11.42 -3.10
CA ASP A 145 27.69 -11.83 -1.71
C ASP A 145 27.14 -10.72 -0.76
N MET A 146 26.66 -9.57 -1.26
CA MET A 146 26.06 -8.51 -0.41
C MET A 146 24.55 -8.28 -0.68
N GLU A 147 23.88 -7.62 0.26
CA GLU A 147 22.45 -7.28 0.16
C GLU A 147 22.15 -6.38 -1.04
N TRP A 148 21.22 -6.79 -1.89
CA TRP A 148 20.71 -5.97 -2.99
C TRP A 148 19.60 -5.04 -2.48
N LYS A 149 19.88 -3.73 -2.46
CA LYS A 149 18.95 -2.71 -1.97
C LYS A 149 18.69 -1.64 -3.02
N ALA A 150 17.44 -1.22 -3.11
CA ALA A 150 17.00 -0.04 -3.85
C ALA A 150 16.26 0.89 -2.89
N GLY A 151 16.45 2.19 -3.06
CA GLY A 151 15.87 3.22 -2.21
C GLY A 151 15.45 4.44 -3.02
N ILE A 152 14.49 5.15 -2.46
CA ILE A 152 14.10 6.48 -2.92
C ILE A 152 14.62 7.46 -1.87
N SER A 153 15.31 8.51 -2.32
CA SER A 153 15.87 9.55 -1.45
C SER A 153 15.31 10.91 -1.80
N ILE A 154 14.95 11.67 -0.77
CA ILE A 154 14.62 13.10 -0.88
C ILE A 154 15.54 13.83 0.09
N ASP A 155 16.24 14.84 -0.41
CA ASP A 155 17.09 15.69 0.40
C ASP A 155 16.23 16.78 1.03
N GLY A 156 16.03 16.75 2.35
CA GLY A 156 15.23 17.75 3.06
C GLY A 156 15.79 19.17 3.00
N LYS A 157 17.04 19.36 2.57
CA LYS A 157 17.62 20.68 2.26
C LYS A 157 17.61 21.00 0.76
N GLY A 158 16.99 20.15 -0.04
CA GLY A 158 16.82 20.31 -1.47
C GLY A 158 15.95 21.52 -1.83
N ASN A 159 15.79 21.72 -3.13
CA ASN A 159 15.06 22.87 -3.66
C ASN A 159 13.56 22.63 -3.85
N GLY A 160 13.06 21.41 -3.62
CA GLY A 160 11.65 21.08 -3.70
C GLY A 160 10.86 21.76 -2.59
N LYS A 161 9.72 22.33 -2.96
CA LYS A 161 8.79 23.00 -2.04
C LYS A 161 8.41 22.14 -0.83
N TYR A 162 8.26 20.84 -1.02
CA TYR A 162 7.83 19.87 0.01
C TYR A 162 8.95 18.94 0.47
N ASP A 163 10.22 19.17 0.11
CA ASP A 163 11.32 18.26 0.47
C ASP A 163 11.51 18.15 1.99
N ALA A 164 11.58 19.30 2.67
CA ALA A 164 11.71 19.34 4.14
C ALA A 164 10.49 18.71 4.83
N ASP A 165 9.28 19.03 4.34
CA ASP A 165 8.03 18.48 4.87
C ASP A 165 7.96 16.96 4.69
N PHE A 166 8.46 16.44 3.57
CA PHE A 166 8.52 15.00 3.32
C PHE A 166 9.44 14.30 4.31
N CYS A 167 10.62 14.86 4.59
CA CYS A 167 11.52 14.32 5.62
C CYS A 167 10.86 14.31 7.01
N LEU A 168 10.24 15.42 7.42
CA LEU A 168 9.52 15.52 8.70
C LEU A 168 8.36 14.52 8.79
N PHE A 169 7.62 14.33 7.69
CA PHE A 169 6.57 13.33 7.58
C PHE A 169 7.12 11.91 7.80
N LEU A 170 8.21 11.54 7.12
CA LEU A 170 8.80 10.20 7.26
C LEU A 170 9.35 9.95 8.68
N GLU A 171 9.94 10.96 9.31
CA GLU A 171 10.37 10.86 10.72
C GLU A 171 9.20 10.58 11.65
N ASN A 172 8.11 11.36 11.52
CA ASN A 172 6.90 11.16 12.31
C ASN A 172 6.28 9.78 12.03
N TRP A 173 6.21 9.38 10.76
CA TRP A 173 5.65 8.09 10.37
C TRP A 173 6.44 6.91 10.96
N ARG A 174 7.78 6.97 10.91
CA ARG A 174 8.66 5.98 11.56
C ARG A 174 8.35 5.88 13.05
N ASP A 175 8.21 7.01 13.75
CA ASP A 175 7.91 7.02 15.17
C ASP A 175 6.51 6.41 15.45
N LYS A 176 5.51 6.65 14.59
CA LYS A 176 4.19 5.98 14.70
C LYS A 176 4.27 4.47 14.48
N LEU A 177 5.09 4.00 13.55
CA LEU A 177 5.31 2.57 13.33
C LEU A 177 6.02 1.93 14.53
N ASP A 178 6.95 2.63 15.16
CA ASP A 178 7.60 2.18 16.39
C ASP A 178 6.60 2.07 17.55
N MET A 179 5.77 3.10 17.76
CA MET A 179 4.71 3.08 18.76
C MET A 179 3.71 1.94 18.53
N LEU A 180 3.32 1.68 17.27
CA LEU A 180 2.48 0.53 16.90
C LEU A 180 3.16 -0.80 17.25
N CYS A 181 4.45 -0.94 16.91
CA CYS A 181 5.19 -2.17 17.17
C CYS A 181 5.32 -2.48 18.67
N HIS A 182 5.39 -1.45 19.50
CA HIS A 182 5.48 -1.54 20.96
C HIS A 182 4.11 -1.47 21.67
N ASN A 183 2.99 -1.54 20.94
CA ASN A 183 1.61 -1.46 21.46
C ASN A 183 1.30 -0.16 22.24
N LEU A 184 2.05 0.93 21.99
CA LEU A 184 1.80 2.26 22.55
C LEU A 184 0.77 3.06 21.74
N LEU A 185 0.42 2.57 20.54
CA LEU A 185 -0.60 3.14 19.66
C LEU A 185 -1.51 2.01 19.19
N SER A 186 -2.83 2.21 19.23
CA SER A 186 -3.78 1.26 18.66
C SER A 186 -3.85 1.38 17.14
N MET A 187 -4.29 0.31 16.46
CA MET A 187 -4.53 0.35 15.01
C MET A 187 -5.54 1.44 14.62
N GLU A 188 -6.55 1.69 15.45
CA GLU A 188 -7.52 2.76 15.24
C GLU A 188 -6.87 4.14 15.39
N GLY A 189 -6.05 4.34 16.42
CA GLY A 189 -5.31 5.58 16.62
C GLY A 189 -4.32 5.87 15.49
N TYR A 190 -3.70 4.83 14.94
CA TYR A 190 -2.85 4.97 13.75
C TYR A 190 -3.63 5.35 12.50
N ARG A 191 -4.79 4.72 12.23
CA ARG A 191 -5.67 5.08 11.11
C ARG A 191 -6.20 6.51 11.24
N GLU A 192 -6.53 6.93 12.45
CA GLU A 192 -6.92 8.32 12.73
C GLU A 192 -5.78 9.30 12.46
N TRP A 193 -4.55 8.97 12.86
CA TRP A 193 -3.37 9.77 12.53
C TRP A 193 -3.17 9.86 11.01
N GLN A 194 -3.26 8.75 10.28
CA GLN A 194 -3.16 8.74 8.81
C GLN A 194 -4.18 9.70 8.18
N ARG A 195 -5.45 9.66 8.60
CA ARG A 195 -6.50 10.55 8.09
C ARG A 195 -6.19 12.02 8.37
N LYS A 196 -5.76 12.35 9.59
CA LYS A 196 -5.39 13.73 9.97
C LYS A 196 -4.18 14.24 9.19
N THR A 197 -3.17 13.40 8.99
CA THR A 197 -1.98 13.76 8.21
C THR A 197 -2.30 13.99 6.75
N VAL A 198 -3.13 13.13 6.14
CA VAL A 198 -3.60 13.35 4.76
C VAL A 198 -4.36 14.67 4.66
N ALA A 199 -5.33 14.92 5.55
CA ALA A 199 -6.12 16.15 5.56
C ALA A 199 -5.25 17.42 5.72
N TYR A 200 -4.18 17.36 6.52
CA TYR A 200 -3.22 18.46 6.67
C TYR A 200 -2.54 18.81 5.33
N TYR A 201 -2.01 17.80 4.63
CA TYR A 201 -1.33 18.01 3.35
C TYR A 201 -2.27 18.25 2.17
N SER A 202 -3.56 17.87 2.25
CA SER A 202 -4.55 18.11 1.18
C SER A 202 -4.75 19.60 0.85
N SER A 203 -4.37 20.51 1.76
CA SER A 203 -4.40 21.95 1.51
C SER A 203 -3.23 22.45 0.63
N GLY A 204 -2.19 21.64 0.44
CA GLY A 204 -1.01 21.97 -0.34
C GLY A 204 -1.18 21.61 -1.81
N ALA A 205 -1.22 22.62 -2.68
CA ALA A 205 -1.19 22.40 -4.13
C ALA A 205 0.23 22.04 -4.59
N VAL A 206 0.35 21.00 -5.41
CA VAL A 206 1.58 20.64 -6.12
C VAL A 206 1.64 21.31 -7.49
N THR A 207 2.84 21.75 -7.88
CA THR A 207 3.12 22.30 -9.20
C THR A 207 3.37 21.16 -10.19
N PRO A 208 2.49 20.94 -11.17
CA PRO A 208 2.67 19.85 -12.12
C PRO A 208 3.86 20.10 -13.05
N LEU A 209 4.50 19.01 -13.48
CA LEU A 209 5.53 19.02 -14.51
C LEU A 209 4.93 19.55 -15.82
N GLN A 210 5.28 20.77 -16.25
CA GLN A 210 4.91 21.28 -17.56
C GLN A 210 6.07 21.06 -18.55
N GLY A 211 5.81 20.28 -19.61
CA GLY A 211 6.82 19.90 -20.60
C GLY A 211 7.75 18.77 -20.13
N HIS A 212 8.61 18.27 -21.02
CA HIS A 212 9.68 17.32 -20.69
C HIS A 212 10.94 18.10 -20.27
N PRO A 213 11.21 18.30 -18.97
CA PRO A 213 12.46 18.93 -18.53
C PRO A 213 13.66 18.03 -18.88
N ASP A 214 14.81 18.66 -19.10
CA ASP A 214 16.08 17.94 -19.29
C ASP A 214 16.41 17.08 -18.05
N MET A 215 17.00 15.91 -18.25
CA MET A 215 17.51 15.10 -17.14
C MET A 215 18.84 15.66 -16.62
N GLU A 216 19.01 15.64 -15.31
CA GLU A 216 20.26 15.97 -14.64
C GLU A 216 20.82 14.75 -13.89
N LEU A 217 22.15 14.67 -13.88
CA LEU A 217 22.91 13.72 -13.10
C LEU A 217 23.41 14.43 -11.84
N CYS A 218 22.91 14.04 -10.68
CA CYS A 218 23.39 14.51 -9.40
C CYS A 218 24.38 13.48 -8.83
N VAL A 219 25.62 13.92 -8.56
CA VAL A 219 26.58 13.10 -7.83
C VAL A 219 26.40 13.40 -6.34
N LEU A 220 25.96 12.40 -5.59
CA LEU A 220 25.81 12.51 -4.14
C LEU A 220 27.19 12.60 -3.47
N GLU A 221 27.26 13.16 -2.26
CA GLU A 221 28.51 13.24 -1.48
C GLU A 221 29.14 11.85 -1.22
N SER A 222 28.33 10.79 -1.28
CA SER A 222 28.76 9.38 -1.22
C SER A 222 29.48 8.87 -2.47
N GLY A 223 29.52 9.65 -3.55
CA GLY A 223 30.03 9.25 -4.87
C GLY A 223 29.00 8.48 -5.73
N GLU A 224 27.77 8.30 -5.24
CA GLU A 224 26.70 7.64 -5.98
C GLU A 224 26.03 8.59 -6.98
N HIS A 225 25.64 8.03 -8.12
CA HIS A 225 24.89 8.75 -9.16
C HIS A 225 23.39 8.68 -8.85
N SER A 226 22.75 9.84 -8.76
CA SER A 226 21.29 10.01 -8.71
C SER A 226 20.81 10.69 -9.98
N TYR A 227 19.70 10.22 -10.51
CA TYR A 227 19.06 10.80 -11.70
C TYR A 227 17.81 11.55 -11.30
N ARG A 228 17.65 12.78 -11.79
CA ARG A 228 16.49 13.64 -11.51
C ARG A 228 16.14 14.47 -12.74
N TRP A 229 14.89 14.93 -12.81
CA TRP A 229 14.48 15.98 -13.75
C TRP A 229 15.02 17.35 -13.30
N LYS A 230 15.64 18.11 -14.20
CA LYS A 230 16.08 19.47 -13.90
C LYS A 230 14.90 20.31 -13.43
N ASN A 231 14.99 20.92 -12.25
CA ASN A 231 13.93 21.76 -11.71
C ASN A 231 14.08 23.20 -12.24
N PRO A 232 13.09 23.76 -12.98
CA PRO A 232 13.15 25.13 -13.49
C PRO A 232 13.29 26.21 -12.41
N ASN A 233 13.04 25.86 -11.14
CA ASN A 233 13.19 26.78 -10.01
C ASN A 233 14.61 26.80 -9.43
N ASP A 234 15.49 25.86 -9.80
CA ASP A 234 16.89 25.86 -9.35
C ASP A 234 17.64 27.06 -9.95
N ASP A 235 17.42 27.34 -11.23
CA ASP A 235 18.07 28.44 -11.96
C ASP A 235 17.59 29.84 -11.48
N LYS A 236 16.48 29.94 -10.73
CA LYS A 236 15.91 31.23 -10.27
C LYS A 236 16.53 31.76 -8.98
N LYS A 237 17.36 30.98 -8.28
CA LYS A 237 17.99 31.40 -7.00
C LYS A 237 19.39 32.00 -7.17
N GLU A 238 19.95 32.02 -8.38
CA GLU A 238 21.28 32.58 -8.66
C GLU A 238 21.30 34.07 -9.08
N ASN A 239 20.15 34.76 -9.06
CA ASN A 239 20.06 36.21 -9.30
C ASN A 239 19.51 37.00 -8.10
#